data_AF-A0A437J8M7-F1
#
_entry.id   AF-A0A437J8M7-F1
#
_cell.length_a   1.000
_cell.length_b   1.000
_cell.length_c   1.000
_cell.angle_alpha   90.00
_cell.angle_beta   90.00
_cell.angle_gamma   90.00
#
_symmetry.space_group_name_H-M   'P 1'
#
loop_
_entity.id
_entity.type
_entity.pdbx_description
1 polymer ?
#
loop_
_entity_poly.entity_id
_entity_poly.type
_entity_poly.pdbx_seq_one_letter_code
_entity_poly.pdbx_strand_id
1 'polypeptide(L)'
;MSDSGETEVLEGLWIVRFLEPNDPTADLNGGVAVIESGKIFGGDSGYFYVGEIEPTSNAVWQMKLQITRHDQNIESVFGDVDQFSLIGSSKQIADDDQGRRRLRVELFLLNGEQGLVAELKKVAELP
;
A
#
# COMPACT_ATOMS: atom_id res chain seq x y z
N MET A 1 26.72 1.12 2.19
CA MET A 1 26.05 -0.19 2.11
C MET A 1 24.67 0.10 1.58
N SER A 2 24.29 -0.49 0.44
CA SER A 2 23.08 -0.08 -0.29
C SER A 2 21.81 -0.46 0.49
N ASP A 3 20.86 0.47 0.56
CA ASP A 3 19.48 0.28 1.06
C ASP A 3 18.70 -0.85 0.38
N SER A 4 19.25 -1.43 -0.70
CA SER A 4 18.60 -2.50 -1.49
C SER A 4 18.28 -3.74 -0.67
N GLY A 5 19.12 -4.10 0.31
CA GLY A 5 18.92 -5.31 1.11
C GLY A 5 17.77 -5.23 2.12
N GLU A 6 17.34 -4.02 2.51
CA GLU A 6 16.14 -3.88 3.32
C GLU A 6 14.89 -4.07 2.46
N THR A 7 14.92 -3.64 1.20
CA THR A 7 13.75 -3.64 0.32
C THR A 7 13.41 -5.04 -0.17
N GLU A 8 14.42 -5.91 -0.30
CA GLU A 8 14.28 -7.35 -0.58
C GLU A 8 13.31 -8.03 0.40
N VAL A 9 13.21 -7.58 1.65
CA VAL A 9 12.28 -8.16 2.64
C VAL A 9 10.81 -7.96 2.23
N LEU A 10 10.53 -6.87 1.51
CA LEU A 10 9.18 -6.51 1.09
C LEU A 10 8.83 -7.00 -0.32
N GLU A 11 9.78 -7.53 -1.08
CA GLU A 11 9.49 -8.04 -2.41
C GLU A 11 8.45 -9.16 -2.37
N GLY A 12 7.52 -9.16 -3.31
CA GLY A 12 6.46 -10.17 -3.33
C GLY A 12 5.14 -9.68 -3.89
N LEU A 13 4.21 -10.62 -3.99
CA LEU A 13 2.80 -10.37 -4.24
C LEU A 13 2.06 -10.27 -2.90
N TRP A 14 1.21 -9.26 -2.80
CA TRP A 14 0.49 -8.89 -1.59
C TRP A 14 -1.00 -8.75 -1.87
N ILE A 15 -1.82 -9.26 -0.94
CA ILE A 15 -3.22 -8.83 -0.82
C ILE A 15 -3.24 -7.55 -0.01
N VAL A 16 -4.05 -6.57 -0.44
CA VAL A 16 -4.25 -5.28 0.24
C VAL A 16 -5.69 -5.17 0.71
N ARG A 17 -5.89 -4.71 1.94
CA ARG A 17 -7.19 -4.29 2.48
C ARG A 17 -7.10 -2.84 2.91
N PHE A 18 -8.05 -2.03 2.47
CA PHE A 18 -8.13 -0.61 2.81
C PHE A 18 -9.19 -0.42 3.88
N LEU A 19 -8.84 0.29 4.95
CA LEU A 19 -9.67 0.48 6.13
C LEU A 19 -9.79 1.97 6.44
N GLU A 20 -10.90 2.34 7.08
CA GLU A 20 -11.04 3.65 7.70
C GLU A 20 -10.00 3.83 8.81
N PRO A 21 -9.28 4.97 8.89
CA PRO A 21 -8.22 5.16 9.89
C PRO A 21 -8.69 5.00 11.34
N ASN A 22 -9.93 5.42 11.62
CA ASN A 22 -10.49 5.47 12.97
C ASN A 22 -11.44 4.30 13.29
N ASP A 23 -11.71 3.42 12.32
CA ASP A 23 -12.52 2.22 12.50
C ASP A 23 -11.90 1.05 11.73
N PRO A 24 -11.07 0.21 12.38
CA PRO A 24 -10.41 -0.92 11.73
C PRO A 24 -11.39 -2.03 11.31
N THR A 25 -12.67 -1.94 11.68
CA THR A 25 -13.72 -2.87 11.24
C THR A 25 -14.44 -2.42 9.97
N ALA A 26 -14.33 -1.14 9.62
CA ALA A 26 -14.87 -0.57 8.40
C ALA A 26 -13.91 -0.83 7.22
N ASP A 27 -14.19 -1.90 6.49
CA ASP A 27 -13.52 -2.23 5.23
C ASP A 27 -14.02 -1.31 4.12
N LEU A 28 -13.09 -0.64 3.45
CA LEU A 28 -13.37 0.31 2.38
C LEU A 28 -13.29 -0.37 1.01
N ASN A 29 -12.25 -1.18 0.80
CA ASN A 29 -12.01 -1.89 -0.46
C ASN A 29 -10.87 -2.91 -0.29
N GLY A 30 -10.71 -3.80 -1.28
CA GLY A 30 -9.61 -4.76 -1.37
C GLY A 30 -8.91 -4.72 -2.73
N GLY A 31 -7.63 -5.07 -2.74
CA GLY A 31 -6.82 -5.06 -3.95
C GLY A 31 -5.60 -5.97 -3.86
N VAL A 32 -4.71 -5.85 -4.85
CA VAL A 32 -3.44 -6.59 -4.91
C VAL A 32 -2.29 -5.67 -5.31
N ALA A 33 -1.14 -5.86 -4.67
CA ALA A 33 0.07 -5.13 -4.95
C ALA A 33 1.25 -6.07 -5.16
N VAL A 34 2.11 -5.74 -6.11
CA VAL A 34 3.45 -6.28 -6.28
C VAL A 34 4.43 -5.23 -5.78
N ILE A 35 5.34 -5.65 -4.93
CA ILE A 35 6.50 -4.84 -4.53
C ILE A 35 7.73 -5.52 -5.12
N GLU A 36 8.51 -4.77 -5.89
CA GLU A 36 9.72 -5.28 -6.55
C GLU A 36 10.72 -4.13 -6.70
N SER A 37 11.96 -4.32 -6.22
CA SER A 37 13.06 -3.37 -6.43
C SER A 37 12.71 -1.91 -6.08
N GLY A 38 12.01 -1.70 -4.95
CA GLY A 38 11.60 -0.37 -4.48
C GLY A 38 10.43 0.26 -5.25
N LYS A 39 9.78 -0.51 -6.12
CA LYS A 39 8.56 -0.10 -6.84
C LYS A 39 7.34 -0.80 -6.29
N ILE A 40 6.21 -0.13 -6.36
CA ILE A 40 4.89 -0.68 -6.05
C ILE A 40 4.05 -0.62 -7.32
N PHE A 41 3.46 -1.75 -7.69
CA PHE A 41 2.48 -1.86 -8.77
C PHE A 41 1.24 -2.57 -8.24
N GLY A 42 0.05 -2.09 -8.53
CA GLY A 42 -1.14 -2.83 -8.16
C GLY A 42 -2.42 -2.16 -8.54
N GLY A 43 -3.51 -2.61 -7.93
CA GLY A 43 -4.82 -2.04 -8.15
C GLY A 43 -5.89 -2.69 -7.30
N ASP A 44 -7.09 -2.18 -7.50
CA ASP A 44 -8.36 -2.76 -7.08
C ASP A 44 -9.30 -2.84 -8.29
N SER A 45 -10.61 -2.95 -8.05
CA SER A 45 -11.63 -3.09 -9.08
C SER A 45 -11.82 -1.86 -9.99
N GLY A 46 -11.40 -0.66 -9.56
CA GLY A 46 -11.62 0.58 -10.32
C GLY A 46 -10.37 1.42 -10.55
N TYR A 47 -9.33 1.21 -9.75
CA TYR A 47 -8.11 2.00 -9.76
C TYR A 47 -6.87 1.11 -9.86
N PHE A 48 -5.85 1.60 -10.58
CA PHE A 48 -4.50 1.05 -10.48
C PHE A 48 -3.61 2.05 -9.75
N TYR A 49 -2.55 1.54 -9.14
CA TYR A 49 -1.57 2.33 -8.42
C TYR A 49 -0.15 1.96 -8.80
N VAL A 50 0.67 3.00 -9.00
CA VAL A 50 2.09 2.89 -9.31
C VAL A 50 2.85 3.81 -8.36
N GLY A 51 3.92 3.33 -7.78
CA GLY A 51 4.66 4.12 -6.81
C GLY A 51 6.01 3.56 -6.44
N GLU A 52 6.55 4.16 -5.38
CA GLU A 52 7.89 3.90 -4.87
C GLU A 52 7.81 3.65 -3.37
N ILE A 53 8.72 2.81 -2.90
CA ILE A 53 8.87 2.49 -1.49
C ILE A 53 10.35 2.49 -1.13
N GLU A 54 10.69 3.21 -0.06
CA GLU A 54 12.06 3.40 0.38
C GLU A 54 12.16 3.14 1.90
N PRO A 55 13.22 2.45 2.36
CA PRO A 55 13.48 2.31 3.78
C PRO A 55 13.89 3.67 4.38
N THR A 56 13.76 3.77 5.69
CA THR A 56 14.30 4.87 6.48
C THR A 56 15.07 4.30 7.66
N SER A 57 15.86 5.15 8.33
CA SER A 57 16.81 4.77 9.39
C SER A 57 16.24 4.08 10.63
N ASN A 58 14.93 3.80 10.70
CA ASN A 58 14.23 3.23 11.85
C ASN A 58 13.30 2.05 11.49
N ALA A 59 13.63 1.26 10.46
CA ALA A 59 12.80 0.16 9.98
C ALA A 59 11.36 0.59 9.59
N VAL A 60 11.22 1.86 9.21
CA VAL A 60 9.99 2.44 8.67
C VAL A 60 10.19 2.61 7.18
N TRP A 61 9.17 2.25 6.41
CA TRP A 61 9.14 2.39 4.97
C TRP A 61 8.28 3.58 4.58
N GLN A 62 8.82 4.47 3.76
CA GLN A 62 8.07 5.58 3.17
C GLN A 62 7.56 5.17 1.80
N MET A 63 6.35 5.61 1.48
CA MET A 63 5.67 5.25 0.25
C MET A 63 5.15 6.51 -0.43
N LYS A 64 5.23 6.52 -1.76
CA LYS A 64 4.56 7.51 -2.60
C LYS A 64 3.87 6.79 -3.76
N LEU A 65 2.57 6.97 -3.88
CA LEU A 65 1.72 6.31 -4.87
C LEU A 65 1.03 7.33 -5.76
N GLN A 66 0.97 7.05 -7.05
CA GLN A 66 0.04 7.66 -8.01
C GLN A 66 -1.12 6.69 -8.22
N ILE A 67 -2.35 7.16 -8.02
CA ILE A 67 -3.57 6.38 -8.16
C ILE A 67 -4.31 6.90 -9.40
N THR A 68 -4.72 6.01 -10.30
CA THR A 68 -5.40 6.39 -11.54
C THR A 68 -6.61 5.48 -11.79
N ARG A 69 -7.76 6.09 -12.04
CA ARG A 69 -9.00 5.40 -12.37
C ARG A 69 -8.90 4.76 -13.75
N HIS A 70 -9.34 3.51 -13.86
CA HIS A 70 -9.50 2.82 -15.13
C HIS A 70 -10.94 2.41 -15.40
N ASP A 71 -11.77 2.25 -14.35
CA ASP A 71 -13.21 2.03 -14.48
C ASP A 71 -13.98 3.27 -13.99
N GLN A 72 -14.62 3.95 -14.94
CA GLN A 72 -15.42 5.15 -14.71
C GLN A 72 -16.75 4.87 -13.98
N ASN A 73 -17.09 3.60 -13.73
CA ASN A 73 -18.27 3.21 -12.96
C ASN A 73 -17.98 3.00 -11.46
N ILE A 74 -16.71 3.00 -11.06
CA ILE A 74 -16.29 2.78 -9.67
C ILE A 74 -15.80 4.09 -9.09
N GLU A 75 -16.48 4.63 -8.08
CA GLU A 75 -16.08 5.86 -7.37
C GLU A 75 -14.95 5.57 -6.37
N SER A 76 -14.03 6.52 -6.19
CA SER A 76 -12.98 6.40 -5.17
C SER A 76 -13.55 6.59 -3.77
N VAL A 77 -12.89 5.99 -2.78
CA VAL A 77 -13.14 6.25 -1.36
C VAL A 77 -12.90 7.71 -0.98
N PHE A 78 -12.18 8.47 -1.82
CA PHE A 78 -11.94 9.91 -1.70
C PHE A 78 -12.91 10.76 -2.56
N GLY A 79 -14.00 10.16 -3.06
CA GLY A 79 -15.02 10.82 -3.89
C GLY A 79 -14.77 10.73 -5.40
N ASP A 80 -15.46 11.55 -6.17
CA ASP A 80 -15.36 11.57 -7.64
C ASP A 80 -14.04 12.21 -8.12
N VAL A 81 -12.98 11.40 -8.15
CA VAL A 81 -11.64 11.80 -8.58
C VAL A 81 -11.00 10.72 -9.46
N ASP A 82 -10.48 11.15 -10.61
CA ASP A 82 -9.82 10.25 -11.56
C ASP A 82 -8.35 9.96 -11.21
N GLN A 83 -7.65 10.95 -10.67
CA GLN A 83 -6.22 10.87 -10.37
C GLN A 83 -5.87 11.61 -9.09
N PHE A 84 -5.09 10.96 -8.23
CA PHE A 84 -4.59 11.56 -7.01
C PHE A 84 -3.32 10.85 -6.54
N SER A 85 -2.66 11.45 -5.55
CA SER A 85 -1.43 10.93 -4.98
C SER A 85 -1.62 10.62 -3.51
N LEU A 86 -1.06 9.50 -3.08
CA LEU A 86 -0.95 9.14 -1.67
C LEU A 86 0.51 9.14 -1.24
N ILE A 87 0.76 9.62 -0.03
CA ILE A 87 2.03 9.46 0.67
C ILE A 87 1.78 8.76 1.99
N GLY A 88 2.75 7.99 2.48
CA GLY A 88 2.54 7.32 3.75
C GLY A 88 3.74 6.58 4.26
N SER A 89 3.52 5.92 5.40
CA SER A 89 4.58 5.21 6.10
C SER A 89 4.06 3.92 6.72
N SER A 90 4.92 2.90 6.74
CA SER A 90 4.66 1.69 7.51
C SER A 90 4.60 2.01 9.01
N LYS A 91 3.58 1.51 9.69
CA LYS A 91 3.45 1.57 11.16
C LYS A 91 3.84 0.27 11.84
N GLN A 92 3.63 -0.85 11.15
CA GLN A 92 3.94 -2.17 11.70
C GLN A 92 4.37 -3.11 10.59
N ILE A 93 5.36 -3.93 10.89
CA ILE A 93 5.79 -5.08 10.12
C ILE A 93 5.79 -6.27 11.06
N ALA A 94 5.04 -7.32 10.72
CA ALA A 94 4.91 -8.52 11.54
C ALA A 94 4.78 -9.75 10.64
N ASP A 95 4.88 -10.94 11.23
CA ASP A 95 4.53 -12.19 10.55
C ASP A 95 3.23 -12.74 11.16
N ASP A 96 2.38 -13.34 10.33
CA ASP A 96 1.18 -14.05 10.81
C ASP A 96 1.52 -15.45 11.35
N ASP A 97 0.53 -16.15 11.91
CA ASP A 97 0.72 -17.49 12.49
C ASP A 97 1.22 -18.54 11.49
N GLN A 98 1.17 -18.25 10.19
CA GLN A 98 1.68 -19.09 9.10
C GLN A 98 3.05 -18.60 8.59
N GLY A 99 3.68 -17.64 9.29
CA GLY A 99 4.97 -17.06 8.94
C GLY A 99 4.91 -16.10 7.75
N ARG A 100 3.73 -15.64 7.33
CA ARG A 100 3.62 -14.70 6.20
C ARG A 100 3.71 -13.27 6.69
N ARG A 101 4.51 -12.48 5.98
CA ARG A 101 4.71 -11.07 6.27
C ARG A 101 3.40 -10.27 6.16
N ARG A 102 3.18 -9.38 7.12
CA ARG A 102 2.09 -8.41 7.22
C ARG A 102 2.66 -7.01 7.35
N LEU A 103 2.08 -6.07 6.63
CA LEU A 103 2.38 -4.64 6.77
C LEU A 103 1.10 -3.89 7.12
N ARG A 104 1.20 -2.95 8.05
CA ARG A 104 0.19 -1.91 8.27
C ARG A 104 0.78 -0.57 7.87
N VAL A 105 0.11 0.12 6.96
CA VAL A 105 0.55 1.39 6.38
C VAL A 105 -0.54 2.42 6.59
N GLU A 106 -0.15 3.62 7.02
CA GLU A 106 -1.04 4.78 6.94
C GLU A 106 -0.70 5.58 5.69
N LEU A 107 -1.71 5.85 4.88
CA LEU A 107 -1.62 6.61 3.63
C LEU A 107 -2.50 7.86 3.74
N PHE A 108 -2.02 8.98 3.20
CA PHE A 108 -2.72 10.26 3.19
C PHE A 108 -2.66 10.86 1.80
N LEU A 109 -3.71 11.58 1.41
CA LEU A 109 -3.63 12.51 0.29
C LEU A 109 -2.47 13.50 0.52
N LEU A 110 -1.86 14.00 -0.56
CA LEU A 110 -0.74 14.94 -0.45
C LEU A 110 -1.05 16.21 0.36
N ASN A 111 -2.32 16.63 0.41
CA ASN A 111 -2.76 17.76 1.24
C ASN A 111 -2.83 17.43 2.74
N GLY A 112 -2.75 16.15 3.12
CA GLY A 112 -2.76 15.66 4.50
C GLY A 112 -4.13 15.63 5.17
N GLU A 113 -5.22 16.00 4.48
CA GLU A 113 -6.53 16.19 5.11
C GLU A 113 -7.34 14.89 5.24
N GLN A 114 -7.13 13.95 4.32
CA GLN A 114 -7.80 12.65 4.33
C GLN A 114 -6.78 11.54 4.12
N GLY A 115 -7.08 10.37 4.67
CA GLY A 115 -6.22 9.21 4.59
C GLY A 115 -6.98 7.92 4.84
N LEU A 116 -6.28 6.82 4.67
CA LEU A 116 -6.77 5.47 4.91
C LEU A 116 -5.65 4.63 5.49
N VAL A 117 -6.01 3.47 6.02
CA VAL A 117 -5.04 2.45 6.41
C VAL A 117 -5.03 1.35 5.37
N ALA A 118 -3.85 0.94 4.93
CA ALA A 118 -3.68 -0.27 4.13
C ALA A 118 -3.07 -1.38 5.00
N GLU A 119 -3.77 -2.51 5.09
CA GLU A 119 -3.23 -3.75 5.63
C GLU A 119 -2.84 -4.69 4.49
N LEU A 120 -1.56 -5.02 4.41
CA LEU A 120 -1.01 -5.89 3.39
C LEU A 120 -0.66 -7.26 3.99
N LYS A 121 -0.85 -8.29 3.18
CA LYS A 121 -0.47 -9.67 3.50
C LYS A 121 0.27 -10.30 2.32
N LYS A 122 1.52 -10.70 2.53
CA LYS A 122 2.31 -11.36 1.49
C LYS A 122 1.70 -12.73 1.19
N VAL A 123 1.52 -13.04 -0.09
CA VAL A 123 0.94 -14.30 -0.55
C VAL A 123 1.89 -15.12 -1.42
N ALA A 124 2.88 -14.49 -2.05
CA ALA A 124 3.93 -15.16 -2.79
C ALA A 124 5.20 -14.30 -2.84
N GLU A 125 6.36 -14.95 -2.91
CA GLU A 125 7.61 -14.32 -3.30
C GLU A 125 7.65 -14.18 -4.84
N LEU A 126 8.48 -13.25 -5.34
CA LEU A 126 8.71 -13.10 -6.77
C LEU A 126 9.70 -14.17 -7.28
N PRO A 127 9.59 -14.58 -8.56
CA PRO A 127 10.42 -15.62 -9.15
C PRO A 127 11.88 -15.20 -9.40
#